data_AF-A0A8D2PAV7-F1
#
_entry.id   AF-A0A8D2PAV7-F1
#
_cell.length_a   1.000
_cell.length_b   1.000
_cell.length_c   1.000
_cell.angle_alpha   90.00
_cell.angle_beta   90.00
_cell.angle_gamma   90.00
#
_symmetry.space_group_name_H-M   'P 1'
#
loop_
_entity.id
_entity.type
_entity.pdbx_description
1 polymer ?
#
loop_
_entity_poly.entity_id
_entity_poly.type
_entity_poly.pdbx_seq_one_letter_code
_entity_poly.pdbx_strand_id
1 'polypeptide(L)'
;MRWFWAEIGIAMGSGTAVAKTASEMVLADDNFSTIVAAVEEGRAIYNNMKQFIRYLISSNVGEVALIPVQLLWVNLVTDGLPATALGFNPPDLDIMDKPPRSPKEPLISGWLFFRYLAIGGYVGAATVGAAAWWFLFAEDGPNVSYHQLTHFMQCSEHNVDFEGLDCDIFESPVPMTMALSVLVTIEMCNALNR
;
A
#
# COMPACT_ATOMS: atom_id res chain seq x y z
N MET A 1 16.34 -28.61 3.54
CA MET A 1 15.60 -29.85 3.20
C MET A 1 14.67 -30.16 4.37
N ARG A 2 13.36 -30.00 4.21
CA ARG A 2 12.35 -30.33 5.23
C ARG A 2 11.80 -31.72 4.86
N TRP A 3 12.00 -32.71 5.73
CA TRP A 3 11.73 -34.14 5.47
C TRP A 3 10.30 -34.59 5.80
N PHE A 4 9.39 -33.67 6.12
CA PHE A 4 8.00 -33.98 6.48
C PHE A 4 7.08 -33.73 5.27
N TRP A 5 6.33 -34.76 4.91
CA TRP A 5 5.61 -34.91 3.62
C TRP A 5 4.23 -34.23 3.58
N ALA A 6 3.89 -33.44 4.58
CA ALA A 6 2.66 -32.65 4.64
C ALA A 6 2.98 -31.16 4.53
N GLU A 7 2.13 -30.40 3.83
CA GLU A 7 2.24 -28.94 3.79
C GLU A 7 2.01 -28.31 5.18
N ILE A 8 1.14 -28.93 5.98
CA ILE A 8 0.86 -28.59 7.38
C ILE A 8 0.74 -29.90 8.19
N GLY A 9 1.72 -30.18 9.03
CA GLY A 9 1.72 -31.28 10.00
C GLY A 9 1.01 -30.88 11.30
N ILE A 10 0.16 -31.77 11.80
CA ILE A 10 -0.62 -31.57 13.03
C ILE A 10 -0.23 -32.65 14.04
N ALA A 11 0.15 -32.24 15.25
CA ALA A 11 0.43 -33.14 16.36
C ALA A 11 -0.57 -32.96 17.51
N MET A 12 -0.78 -34.04 18.26
CA MET A 12 -1.63 -34.05 19.45
C MET A 12 -0.86 -33.50 20.66
N GLY A 13 -1.55 -32.81 21.55
CA GLY A 13 -1.06 -32.28 22.82
C GLY A 13 -0.68 -33.39 23.79
N SER A 14 -1.35 -34.53 23.76
CA SER A 14 -0.92 -35.75 24.45
C SER A 14 0.14 -36.57 23.69
N GLY A 15 0.51 -36.15 22.47
CA GLY A 15 1.46 -36.84 21.61
C GLY A 15 2.91 -36.75 22.06
N THR A 16 3.79 -37.52 21.40
CA THR A 16 5.23 -37.55 21.70
C THR A 16 5.90 -36.22 21.36
N ALA A 17 6.96 -35.87 22.09
CA ALA A 17 7.73 -34.65 21.84
C ALA A 17 8.28 -34.59 20.41
N VAL A 18 8.67 -35.74 19.85
CA VAL A 18 9.15 -35.86 18.47
C VAL A 18 8.07 -35.49 17.46
N ALA A 19 6.82 -35.91 17.68
CA ALA A 19 5.70 -35.54 16.83
C ALA A 19 5.43 -34.03 16.90
N LYS A 20 5.47 -33.44 18.11
CA LYS A 20 5.26 -31.99 18.31
C LYS A 20 6.35 -31.12 17.68
N THR A 21 7.62 -31.55 17.72
CA THR A 21 8.71 -30.80 17.09
C THR A 21 8.76 -30.97 15.57
N ALA A 22 8.10 -32.00 15.05
CA ALA A 22 7.97 -32.27 13.61
C ALA A 22 6.74 -31.59 12.96
N SER A 23 5.80 -31.08 13.76
CA SER A 23 4.54 -30.47 13.32
C SER A 23 4.58 -28.95 13.34
N GLU A 24 3.83 -28.30 12.45
CA GLU A 24 3.64 -26.85 12.43
C GLU A 24 2.49 -26.39 13.35
N MET A 25 1.59 -27.31 13.71
CA MET A 25 0.47 -27.07 14.62
C MET A 25 0.35 -28.18 15.66
N VAL A 26 0.13 -27.79 16.93
CA VAL A 26 -0.11 -28.74 18.03
C VAL A 26 -1.48 -28.47 18.64
N LEU A 27 -2.33 -29.49 18.71
CA LEU A 27 -3.65 -29.41 19.32
C LEU A 27 -3.53 -29.51 20.83
N ALA A 28 -3.80 -28.43 21.56
CA ALA A 28 -3.68 -28.43 23.01
C ALA A 28 -4.74 -29.30 23.71
N ASP A 29 -5.90 -29.48 23.08
CA ASP A 29 -7.08 -30.15 23.62
C ASP A 29 -7.37 -31.51 22.96
N ASP A 30 -6.50 -31.96 22.06
CA ASP A 30 -6.65 -33.21 21.31
C ASP A 30 -7.99 -33.35 20.55
N ASN A 31 -8.62 -32.22 20.21
CA ASN A 31 -9.93 -32.20 19.56
C ASN A 31 -9.82 -31.85 18.08
N PHE A 32 -10.52 -32.61 17.24
CA PHE A 32 -10.58 -32.36 15.80
C PHE A 32 -11.31 -31.06 15.46
N SER A 33 -12.25 -30.60 16.31
CA SER A 33 -12.93 -29.31 16.09
C SER A 33 -11.96 -28.13 16.06
N THR A 34 -10.85 -28.20 16.81
CA THR A 34 -9.81 -27.18 16.85
C THR A 34 -9.10 -27.03 15.51
N ILE A 35 -8.99 -28.12 14.74
CA ILE A 35 -8.46 -28.06 13.37
C ILE A 35 -9.41 -27.25 12.47
N VAL A 36 -10.72 -27.49 12.57
CA VAL A 36 -11.71 -26.78 11.75
C VAL A 36 -11.71 -25.29 12.09
N ALA A 37 -11.69 -24.94 13.38
CA ALA A 37 -11.57 -23.56 13.83
C ALA A 37 -10.27 -22.90 13.35
N ALA A 38 -9.13 -23.61 13.39
CA ALA A 38 -7.86 -23.10 12.89
C ALA A 38 -7.86 -22.89 11.36
N VAL A 39 -8.58 -23.72 10.60
CA VAL A 39 -8.77 -23.52 9.16
C VAL A 39 -9.64 -22.31 8.87
N GLU A 40 -10.70 -22.09 9.64
CA GLU A 40 -11.57 -20.90 9.54
C GLU A 40 -10.78 -19.61 9.79
N GLU A 41 -10.04 -19.56 10.91
CA GLU A 41 -9.15 -18.44 11.23
C GLU A 41 -8.05 -18.24 10.17
N GLY A 42 -7.47 -19.32 9.67
CA GLY A 42 -6.47 -19.26 8.59
C GLY A 42 -7.01 -18.64 7.31
N ARG A 43 -8.28 -18.93 6.95
CA ARG A 43 -8.96 -18.31 5.81
C ARG A 43 -9.20 -16.82 6.05
N ALA A 44 -9.62 -16.44 7.26
CA ALA A 44 -9.83 -15.04 7.63
C ALA A 44 -8.55 -14.21 7.53
N ILE A 45 -7.46 -14.69 8.15
CA ILE A 45 -6.15 -14.05 8.10
C ILE A 45 -5.66 -13.90 6.66
N TYR A 46 -5.83 -14.94 5.83
CA TYR A 46 -5.40 -14.88 4.43
C TYR A 46 -6.16 -13.82 3.63
N ASN A 47 -7.48 -13.71 3.79
CA ASN A 47 -8.28 -12.71 3.10
C ASN A 47 -7.83 -11.28 3.45
N ASN A 48 -7.60 -11.02 4.74
CA ASN A 48 -7.10 -9.73 5.22
C ASN A 48 -5.68 -9.46 4.69
N MET A 49 -4.81 -10.47 4.70
CA MET A 49 -3.44 -10.35 4.17
C MET A 49 -3.42 -10.10 2.65
N LYS A 50 -4.33 -10.71 1.88
CA LYS A 50 -4.46 -10.49 0.43
C LYS A 50 -4.79 -9.03 0.14
N GLN A 51 -5.70 -8.44 0.92
CA GLN A 51 -6.08 -7.02 0.80
C GLN A 51 -4.93 -6.09 1.18
N PHE A 52 -4.22 -6.40 2.28
CA PHE A 52 -3.01 -5.70 2.73
C PHE A 52 -1.89 -5.68 1.67
N ILE A 53 -1.52 -6.85 1.14
CA ILE A 53 -0.44 -6.97 0.14
C ILE A 53 -0.80 -6.22 -1.14
N ARG A 54 -2.07 -6.26 -1.56
CA ARG A 54 -2.55 -5.50 -2.73
C ARG A 54 -2.43 -4.00 -2.53
N TYR A 55 -2.80 -3.50 -1.35
CA TYR A 55 -2.69 -2.09 -1.01
C TYR A 55 -1.23 -1.62 -1.07
N LEU A 56 -0.31 -2.35 -0.43
CA LEU A 56 1.12 -2.02 -0.47
C LEU A 56 1.72 -2.05 -1.88
N ILE A 57 1.40 -3.06 -2.69
CA ILE A 57 1.90 -3.12 -4.08
C ILE A 57 1.32 -1.97 -4.92
N SER A 58 0.04 -1.61 -4.72
CA SER A 58 -0.58 -0.50 -5.43
C SER A 58 0.07 0.83 -5.11
N SER A 59 0.36 1.10 -3.83
CA SER A 59 1.04 2.33 -3.39
C SER A 59 2.42 2.46 -4.03
N ASN A 60 3.24 1.38 -3.94
CA ASN A 60 4.57 1.34 -4.54
C ASN A 60 4.59 1.54 -6.07
N VAL A 61 3.55 1.10 -6.81
CA VAL A 61 3.45 1.29 -8.26
C VAL A 61 3.02 2.72 -8.63
N GLY A 62 2.27 3.41 -7.76
CA GLY A 62 1.90 4.82 -7.96
C GLY A 62 3.03 5.81 -7.66
N GLU A 63 3.92 5.47 -6.72
CA GLU A 63 4.90 6.39 -6.16
C GLU A 63 6.29 6.39 -6.83
N VAL A 64 6.52 5.58 -7.88
CA VAL A 64 7.84 5.45 -8.56
C VAL A 64 8.43 6.77 -9.07
N ALA A 65 7.68 7.88 -9.02
CA ALA A 65 8.09 9.22 -9.40
C ALA A 65 8.57 10.15 -8.25
N LEU A 66 8.54 9.71 -6.97
CA LEU A 66 8.87 10.55 -5.80
C LEU A 66 10.25 10.27 -5.18
N ILE A 67 10.77 11.25 -4.43
CA ILE A 67 12.09 11.19 -3.77
C ILE A 67 12.08 10.05 -2.72
N PRO A 68 13.12 9.17 -2.68
CA PRO A 68 13.09 7.91 -1.92
C PRO A 68 12.78 8.04 -0.42
N VAL A 69 13.14 9.17 0.21
CA VAL A 69 12.96 9.39 1.65
C VAL A 69 11.50 9.69 2.01
N GLN A 70 10.80 10.48 1.19
CA GLN A 70 9.37 10.77 1.39
C GLN A 70 8.53 9.51 1.13
N LEU A 71 8.91 8.74 0.12
CA LEU A 71 8.34 7.45 -0.26
C LEU A 71 8.42 6.43 0.88
N LEU A 72 9.56 6.35 1.57
CA LEU A 72 9.75 5.44 2.69
C LEU A 72 8.89 5.83 3.92
N TRP A 73 8.73 7.13 4.18
CA TRP A 73 7.88 7.60 5.27
C TRP A 73 6.39 7.33 4.99
N VAL A 74 5.94 7.58 3.76
CA VAL A 74 4.54 7.33 3.36
C VAL A 74 4.23 5.83 3.41
N ASN A 75 5.05 4.97 2.79
CA ASN A 75 4.81 3.53 2.78
C ASN A 75 4.89 2.87 4.17
N LEU A 76 5.79 3.34 5.05
CA LEU A 76 6.01 2.71 6.35
C LEU A 76 5.03 3.21 7.42
N VAL A 77 4.75 4.51 7.46
CA VAL A 77 4.00 5.14 8.57
C VAL A 77 2.57 5.44 8.14
N THR A 78 2.38 6.11 7.01
CA THR A 78 1.06 6.57 6.55
C THR A 78 0.22 5.41 6.03
N ASP A 79 0.84 4.50 5.27
CA ASP A 79 0.20 3.30 4.73
C ASP A 79 0.22 2.12 5.71
N GLY A 80 1.24 2.04 6.57
CA GLY A 80 1.37 0.95 7.54
C GLY A 80 0.24 0.90 8.58
N LEU A 81 -0.23 2.06 9.04
CA LEU A 81 -1.29 2.16 10.06
C LEU A 81 -2.67 1.71 9.52
N PRO A 82 -3.18 2.23 8.38
CA PRO A 82 -4.40 1.71 7.74
C PRO A 82 -4.27 0.26 7.33
N ALA A 83 -3.10 -0.15 6.83
CA ALA A 83 -2.90 -1.52 6.36
C ALA A 83 -2.91 -2.53 7.52
N THR A 84 -2.39 -2.15 8.70
CA THR A 84 -2.54 -2.96 9.93
C THR A 84 -4.00 -2.97 10.41
N ALA A 85 -4.71 -1.84 10.29
CA ALA A 85 -6.13 -1.77 10.65
C ALA A 85 -7.01 -2.67 9.77
N LEU A 86 -6.70 -2.80 8.47
CA LEU A 86 -7.36 -3.75 7.55
C LEU A 86 -7.12 -5.21 7.95
N GLY A 87 -6.03 -5.50 8.66
CA GLY A 87 -5.74 -6.80 9.25
C GLY A 87 -6.79 -7.27 10.27
N PHE A 88 -7.51 -6.32 10.88
CA PHE A 88 -8.57 -6.56 11.88
C PHE A 88 -9.98 -6.47 11.30
N ASN A 89 -10.15 -6.45 9.97
CA ASN A 89 -11.49 -6.51 9.39
C ASN A 89 -12.21 -7.81 9.83
N PRO A 90 -13.50 -7.73 10.18
CA PRO A 90 -14.26 -8.89 10.59
C PRO A 90 -14.28 -9.93 9.46
N PRO A 91 -14.15 -11.23 9.78
CA PRO A 91 -14.20 -12.28 8.78
C PRO A 91 -15.56 -12.30 8.08
N ASP A 92 -15.57 -12.64 6.79
CA ASP A 92 -16.82 -12.84 6.06
C ASP A 92 -17.61 -14.01 6.68
N LEU A 93 -18.94 -13.84 6.83
CA LEU A 93 -19.83 -14.86 7.39
C LEU A 93 -19.93 -16.14 6.54
N ASP A 94 -19.53 -16.07 5.27
CA ASP A 94 -19.59 -17.17 4.29
C ASP A 94 -18.20 -17.82 4.03
N ILE A 95 -17.22 -17.59 4.91
CA ILE A 95 -15.83 -17.98 4.67
C ILE A 95 -15.62 -19.50 4.62
N MET A 96 -16.48 -20.25 5.33
CA MET A 96 -16.48 -21.72 5.37
C MET A 96 -17.33 -22.36 4.27
N ASP A 97 -18.28 -21.62 3.69
CA ASP A 97 -19.11 -22.09 2.57
C ASP A 97 -18.36 -22.05 1.23
N LYS A 98 -17.28 -21.27 1.16
CA LYS A 98 -16.42 -21.17 -0.03
C LYS A 98 -15.48 -22.38 -0.15
N PRO A 99 -15.25 -22.91 -1.37
CA PRO A 99 -14.31 -24.01 -1.57
C PRO A 99 -12.86 -23.59 -1.24
N PRO A 100 -11.96 -24.54 -0.91
CA PRO A 100 -10.55 -24.25 -0.69
C PRO A 100 -9.93 -23.52 -1.88
N ARG A 101 -9.16 -22.47 -1.60
CA ARG A 101 -8.49 -21.66 -2.61
C ARG A 101 -7.47 -22.49 -3.39
N SER A 102 -7.38 -22.26 -4.69
CA SER A 102 -6.28 -22.81 -5.50
C SER A 102 -4.95 -22.11 -5.16
N PRO A 103 -3.85 -22.85 -4.92
CA PRO A 103 -2.52 -22.26 -4.75
C PRO A 103 -2.05 -21.43 -5.96
N LYS A 104 -2.61 -21.70 -7.15
CA LYS A 104 -2.24 -21.05 -8.42
C LYS A 104 -3.03 -19.77 -8.71
N GLU A 105 -4.00 -19.40 -7.87
CA GLU A 105 -4.82 -18.22 -8.10
C GLU A 105 -3.97 -16.94 -7.90
N PRO A 106 -3.85 -16.07 -8.93
CA PRO A 106 -3.06 -14.85 -8.84
C PRO A 106 -3.61 -13.90 -7.78
N LEU A 107 -2.72 -13.20 -7.08
CA LEU A 107 -3.10 -12.23 -6.06
C LEU A 107 -3.84 -11.03 -6.67
N ILE A 108 -3.45 -10.61 -7.88
CA ILE A 108 -4.04 -9.48 -8.61
C ILE A 108 -4.64 -10.02 -9.92
N SER A 109 -5.96 -9.97 -10.04
CA SER A 109 -6.64 -10.23 -11.32
C SER A 109 -6.55 -9.00 -12.22
N GLY A 110 -6.58 -9.17 -13.55
CA GLY A 110 -6.43 -8.06 -14.51
C GLY A 110 -7.38 -6.87 -14.28
N TRP A 111 -8.64 -7.12 -13.90
CA TRP A 111 -9.58 -6.04 -13.56
C TRP A 111 -9.15 -5.25 -12.31
N LEU A 112 -8.73 -5.97 -11.28
CA LEU A 112 -8.24 -5.37 -10.04
C LEU A 112 -6.96 -4.56 -10.28
N PHE A 113 -6.06 -5.07 -11.13
CA PHE A 113 -4.86 -4.35 -11.56
C PHE A 113 -5.21 -3.02 -12.24
N PHE A 114 -6.15 -3.05 -13.20
CA PHE A 114 -6.61 -1.84 -13.88
C PHE A 114 -7.27 -0.85 -12.92
N ARG A 115 -8.08 -1.34 -11.96
CA ARG A 115 -8.69 -0.51 -10.92
C ARG A 115 -7.62 0.22 -10.09
N TYR A 116 -6.59 -0.51 -9.63
CA TYR A 116 -5.50 0.08 -8.87
C TYR A 116 -4.65 1.05 -9.70
N LEU A 117 -4.41 0.75 -10.98
CA LEU A 117 -3.68 1.64 -11.88
C LEU A 117 -4.45 2.93 -12.15
N ALA A 118 -5.78 2.87 -12.27
CA ALA A 118 -6.64 4.05 -12.40
C ALA A 118 -6.63 4.91 -11.12
N ILE A 119 -6.72 4.28 -9.95
CA ILE A 119 -6.67 4.99 -8.66
C ILE A 119 -5.28 5.62 -8.45
N GLY A 120 -4.20 4.86 -8.65
CA GLY A 120 -2.82 5.37 -8.53
C GLY A 120 -2.52 6.49 -9.53
N GLY A 121 -2.99 6.35 -10.77
CA GLY A 121 -2.89 7.41 -11.78
C GLY A 121 -3.65 8.67 -11.38
N TYR A 122 -4.85 8.52 -10.79
CA TYR A 122 -5.62 9.64 -10.25
C TYR A 122 -4.89 10.35 -9.10
N VAL A 123 -4.35 9.59 -8.13
CA VAL A 123 -3.60 10.15 -7.00
C VAL A 123 -2.35 10.89 -7.50
N GLY A 124 -1.56 10.27 -8.37
CA GLY A 124 -0.35 10.89 -8.92
C GLY A 124 -0.64 12.16 -9.72
N ALA A 125 -1.69 12.15 -10.54
CA ALA A 125 -2.12 13.35 -11.27
C ALA A 125 -2.63 14.45 -10.32
N ALA A 126 -3.34 14.08 -9.25
CA ALA A 126 -3.86 15.02 -8.27
C ALA A 126 -2.75 15.68 -7.44
N THR A 127 -1.75 14.93 -6.99
CA THR A 127 -0.63 15.47 -6.20
C THR A 127 0.29 16.37 -7.03
N VAL A 128 0.68 15.92 -8.23
CA VAL A 128 1.48 16.73 -9.17
C VAL A 128 0.69 17.94 -9.63
N GLY A 129 -0.60 17.76 -9.93
CA GLY A 129 -1.50 18.85 -10.32
C GLY A 129 -1.65 19.90 -9.22
N ALA A 130 -1.75 19.50 -7.95
CA ALA A 130 -1.84 20.43 -6.83
C ALA A 130 -0.55 21.22 -6.61
N ALA A 131 0.62 20.58 -6.73
CA ALA A 131 1.90 21.27 -6.68
C ALA A 131 2.07 22.24 -7.86
N ALA A 132 1.76 21.79 -9.08
CA ALA A 132 1.83 22.62 -10.28
C ALA A 132 0.84 23.80 -10.23
N TRP A 133 -0.35 23.60 -9.66
CA TRP A 133 -1.34 24.65 -9.48
C TRP A 133 -0.79 25.80 -8.62
N TRP A 134 -0.04 25.49 -7.57
CA TRP A 134 0.60 26.51 -6.74
C TRP A 134 1.61 27.37 -7.52
N PHE A 135 2.39 26.75 -8.41
CA PHE A 135 3.34 27.48 -9.23
C PHE A 135 2.70 28.33 -10.34
N LEU A 136 1.59 27.86 -10.93
CA LEU A 136 1.00 28.45 -12.14
C LEU A 136 -0.13 29.44 -11.87
N PHE A 137 -0.95 29.21 -10.83
CA PHE A 137 -2.24 29.88 -10.67
C PHE A 137 -2.55 30.35 -9.25
N ALA A 138 -1.72 30.04 -8.25
CA ALA A 138 -2.00 30.46 -6.89
C ALA A 138 -1.72 31.96 -6.70
N GLU A 139 -2.61 32.62 -5.96
CA GLU A 139 -2.48 34.04 -5.61
C GLU A 139 -1.22 34.32 -4.77
N ASP A 140 -0.85 33.37 -3.90
CA ASP A 140 0.37 33.43 -3.07
C ASP A 140 1.62 32.89 -3.79
N GLY A 141 1.48 32.44 -5.04
CA GLY A 141 2.53 31.78 -5.82
C GLY A 141 3.30 32.71 -6.76
N PRO A 142 4.44 32.26 -7.30
CA PRO A 142 5.26 33.05 -8.22
C PRO A 142 4.64 33.25 -9.61
N ASN A 143 3.49 32.62 -9.92
CA ASN A 143 2.77 32.71 -11.19
C ASN A 143 3.68 32.51 -12.41
N VAL A 144 4.50 31.45 -12.38
CA VAL A 144 5.42 31.09 -13.46
C VAL A 144 4.67 30.44 -14.62
N SER A 145 5.24 30.49 -15.82
CA SER A 145 4.71 29.74 -16.96
C SER A 145 5.00 28.24 -16.85
N TYR A 146 4.19 27.40 -17.50
CA TYR A 146 4.42 25.95 -17.55
C TYR A 146 5.79 25.57 -18.15
N HIS A 147 6.28 26.37 -19.10
CA HIS A 147 7.60 26.16 -19.68
C HIS A 147 8.73 26.35 -18.67
N GLN A 148 8.67 27.44 -17.89
CA GLN A 148 9.62 27.71 -16.81
C GLN A 148 9.57 26.63 -15.73
N LEU A 149 8.38 26.18 -15.35
CA LEU A 149 8.19 25.13 -14.35
C LEU A 149 8.81 23.78 -14.77
N THR A 150 8.63 23.39 -16.03
CA THR A 150 9.20 22.12 -16.54
C THR A 150 10.71 22.17 -16.74
N HIS A 151 11.28 23.37 -16.93
CA HIS A 151 12.72 23.59 -17.13
C HIS A 151 13.42 24.18 -15.88
N PHE A 152 12.86 23.96 -14.68
CA PHE A 152 13.38 24.53 -13.43
C PHE A 152 14.87 24.20 -13.15
N MET A 153 15.39 23.06 -13.62
CA MET A 153 16.82 22.70 -13.48
C MET A 153 17.77 23.64 -14.22
N GLN A 154 17.26 24.42 -15.17
CA GLN A 154 18.02 25.43 -15.89
C GLN A 154 17.94 26.80 -15.21
N CYS A 155 17.33 26.90 -14.02
CA CYS A 155 17.29 28.15 -13.27
C CYS A 155 18.71 28.57 -12.88
N SER A 156 19.16 29.68 -13.44
CA SER A 156 20.46 30.30 -13.18
C SER A 156 20.31 31.80 -13.43
N GLU A 157 21.02 32.63 -12.68
CA GLU A 157 21.01 34.10 -12.84
C GLU A 157 21.35 34.56 -14.27
N HIS A 158 21.97 33.71 -15.08
CA HIS A 158 22.39 34.03 -16.45
C HIS A 158 21.34 33.64 -17.53
N ASN A 159 20.23 32.99 -17.16
CA ASN A 159 19.20 32.59 -18.11
C ASN A 159 18.09 33.64 -18.20
N VAL A 160 17.90 34.19 -19.41
CA VAL A 160 16.88 35.20 -19.73
C VAL A 160 15.45 34.71 -19.46
N ASP A 161 15.23 33.40 -19.54
CA ASP A 161 13.90 32.80 -19.31
C ASP A 161 13.47 32.84 -17.84
N PHE A 162 14.38 33.11 -16.89
CA PHE A 162 14.10 33.18 -15.45
C PHE A 162 14.39 34.57 -14.85
N GLU A 163 14.48 35.60 -15.71
CA GLU A 163 14.78 36.96 -15.29
C GLU A 163 13.69 37.52 -14.36
N GLY A 164 14.06 37.87 -13.11
CA GLY A 164 13.14 38.40 -12.09
C GLY A 164 12.49 37.35 -11.18
N LEU A 165 12.87 36.08 -11.28
CA LEU A 165 12.45 35.00 -10.37
C LEU A 165 13.62 34.54 -9.50
N ASP A 166 13.36 34.34 -8.20
CA ASP A 166 14.31 33.74 -7.29
C ASP A 166 14.28 32.22 -7.43
N CYS A 167 15.41 31.59 -7.77
CA CYS A 167 15.48 30.15 -8.02
C CYS A 167 15.17 29.31 -6.78
N ASP A 168 15.33 29.89 -5.58
CA ASP A 168 14.99 29.24 -4.30
C ASP A 168 13.48 28.94 -4.18
N ILE A 169 12.62 29.61 -4.98
CA ILE A 169 11.18 29.37 -4.98
C ILE A 169 10.81 27.96 -5.45
N PHE A 170 11.63 27.35 -6.30
CA PHE A 170 11.43 25.98 -6.79
C PHE A 170 11.74 24.93 -5.73
N GLU A 171 12.51 25.28 -4.69
CA GLU A 171 12.79 24.42 -3.53
C GLU A 171 11.86 24.72 -2.34
N SER A 172 10.85 25.57 -2.52
CA SER A 172 9.91 25.95 -1.48
C SER A 172 9.17 24.74 -0.87
N PRO A 173 8.93 24.73 0.47
CA PRO A 173 8.18 23.67 1.13
C PRO A 173 6.66 23.70 0.84
N VAL A 174 6.13 24.82 0.35
CA VAL A 174 4.69 25.04 0.13
C VAL A 174 4.09 24.08 -0.90
N PRO A 175 4.61 23.95 -2.13
CA PRO A 175 4.08 23.02 -3.13
C PRO A 175 4.16 21.56 -2.68
N MET A 176 5.23 21.18 -1.97
CA MET A 176 5.35 19.84 -1.35
C MET A 176 4.27 19.61 -0.28
N THR A 177 3.98 20.61 0.54
CA THR A 177 2.92 20.52 1.57
C THR A 177 1.54 20.37 0.93
N MET A 178 1.27 21.08 -0.16
CA MET A 178 0.03 20.93 -0.93
C MET A 178 -0.12 19.51 -1.49
N ALA A 179 0.92 18.99 -2.16
CA ALA A 179 0.93 17.62 -2.67
C ALA A 179 0.71 16.58 -1.56
N LEU A 180 1.40 16.71 -0.42
CA LEU A 180 1.23 15.82 0.73
C LEU A 180 -0.19 15.90 1.33
N SER A 181 -0.77 17.09 1.44
CA SER A 181 -2.13 17.25 1.97
C SER A 181 -3.18 16.59 1.08
N VAL A 182 -3.02 16.69 -0.25
CA VAL A 182 -3.88 16.03 -1.23
C VAL A 182 -3.72 14.52 -1.15
N LEU A 183 -2.48 14.04 -1.08
CA LEU A 183 -2.19 12.61 -0.92
C LEU A 183 -2.89 12.04 0.33
N VAL A 184 -2.67 12.65 1.50
CA VAL A 184 -3.29 12.22 2.76
C VAL A 184 -4.82 12.24 2.67
N THR A 185 -5.40 13.29 2.07
CA THR A 185 -6.86 13.41 1.94
C THR A 185 -7.42 12.29 1.06
N ILE A 186 -6.77 12.00 -0.07
CA ILE A 186 -7.21 10.93 -0.97
C ILE A 186 -7.04 9.57 -0.29
N GLU A 187 -5.93 9.30 0.40
CA GLU A 187 -5.73 8.03 1.11
C GLU A 187 -6.76 7.82 2.23
N MET A 188 -7.12 8.86 2.96
CA MET A 188 -8.19 8.78 3.97
C MET A 188 -9.56 8.50 3.33
N CYS A 189 -9.87 9.11 2.18
CA CYS A 189 -11.09 8.81 1.43
C CYS A 189 -11.08 7.41 0.81
N ASN A 190 -9.93 6.94 0.34
CA ASN A 190 -9.74 5.61 -0.25
C ASN A 190 -9.88 4.53 0.83
N ALA A 191 -9.43 4.79 2.06
CA ALA A 191 -9.65 3.92 3.21
C ALA A 191 -11.14 3.78 3.58
N LEU A 192 -11.97 4.79 3.29
CA LEU A 192 -13.43 4.76 3.53
C LEU A 192 -14.21 4.06 2.40
N ASN A 193 -13.70 4.11 1.17
CA ASN A 193 -14.26 3.38 0.03
C ASN A 193 -13.87 1.89 0.09
N ARG A 194 -14.49 1.15 1.02
CA ARG A 194 -14.45 -0.33 1.07
C ARG A 194 -14.91 -0.97 -0.24
#